data_AF-A0A2E3C992-F1
#
_entry.id   AF-A0A2E3C992-F1
#
_cell.length_a   1.000
_cell.length_b   1.000
_cell.length_c   1.000
_cell.angle_alpha   90.00
_cell.angle_beta   90.00
_cell.angle_gamma   90.00
#
_symmetry.space_group_name_H-M   'P 1'
#
loop_
_entity.id
_entity.type
_entity.pdbx_description
1 polymer ?
#
loop_
_entity_poly.entity_id
_entity_poly.type
_entity_poly.pdbx_seq_one_letter_code
_entity_poly.pdbx_strand_id
1 'polypeptide(L)'
;MDLSQIEWESNEGGVVTIGGSRRGILFGELGPKHECFVPYFEITPRAFTTNDMEQMFPGEGPLEARLLGFSLRFPTEGEWELAFRNQQLNPTDGIEILVDRIPDRGYWGQPTDGRPKGPKGLQSIRDWSIIQKGKPKSGLLFEEKNNTVFRLVRQEKINDEKWNNDGNPLPMGPDPIRRFVEEVMIATILGIIPSFIWAFFNASQGYIREGWPGLVLGGLFIGAFSAIFWRPPYSEFKREKHE
;
A
#
# COMPACT_ATOMS: atom_id res chain seq x y z
N MET A 1 26.55 17.56 10.44
CA MET A 1 27.29 16.46 9.81
C MET A 1 27.60 16.85 8.38
N ASP A 2 28.77 16.49 7.83
CA ASP A 2 29.13 16.82 6.44
C ASP A 2 28.52 15.80 5.46
N LEU A 3 28.04 16.26 4.31
CA LEU A 3 27.42 15.42 3.27
C LEU A 3 28.38 14.34 2.74
N SER A 4 29.69 14.62 2.80
CA SER A 4 30.75 13.67 2.42
C SER A 4 30.83 12.43 3.32
N GLN A 5 30.22 12.47 4.50
CA GLN A 5 30.22 11.39 5.49
C GLN A 5 28.96 10.50 5.41
N ILE A 6 28.07 10.76 4.46
CA ILE A 6 26.90 9.91 4.24
C ILE A 6 27.37 8.64 3.53
N GLU A 7 27.19 7.51 4.21
CA GLU A 7 27.37 6.18 3.62
C GLU A 7 26.20 5.84 2.70
N TRP A 8 26.53 5.23 1.56
CA TRP A 8 25.56 4.84 0.53
C TRP A 8 25.74 3.37 0.20
N GLU A 9 24.62 2.67 0.03
CA GLU A 9 24.58 1.34 -0.57
C GLU A 9 23.90 1.39 -1.93
N SER A 10 24.58 0.86 -2.93
CA SER A 10 24.06 0.72 -4.29
C SER A 10 23.09 -0.46 -4.39
N ASN A 11 22.04 -0.29 -5.18
CA ASN A 11 21.08 -1.33 -5.48
C ASN A 11 20.84 -1.36 -7.00
N GLU A 12 21.07 -2.52 -7.62
CA GLU A 12 20.92 -2.75 -9.06
C GLU A 12 19.49 -2.54 -9.60
N GLY A 13 18.51 -2.40 -8.70
CA GLY A 13 17.10 -2.39 -9.05
C GLY A 13 16.55 -3.80 -9.25
N GLY A 14 15.31 -3.88 -9.70
CA GLY A 14 14.61 -5.13 -9.91
C GLY A 14 13.11 -4.99 -9.70
N VAL A 15 12.42 -6.12 -9.65
CA VAL A 15 10.97 -6.16 -9.41
C VAL A 15 10.69 -6.51 -7.94
N VAL A 16 9.77 -5.76 -7.35
CA VAL A 16 9.24 -6.00 -6.01
C VAL A 16 7.72 -5.97 -6.04
N THR A 17 7.10 -6.72 -5.14
CA THR A 17 5.65 -6.69 -4.98
C THR A 17 5.29 -5.76 -3.82
N ILE A 18 4.47 -4.75 -4.08
CA ILE A 18 3.95 -3.81 -3.07
C ILE A 18 2.41 -3.81 -3.08
N GLY A 19 1.81 -3.15 -2.08
CA GLY A 19 0.37 -3.16 -1.86
C GLY A 19 -0.16 -4.48 -1.29
N GLY A 20 -1.47 -4.51 -1.07
CA GLY A 20 -2.17 -5.62 -0.43
C GLY A 20 -3.35 -6.14 -1.22
N SER A 21 -3.78 -7.35 -0.88
CA SER A 21 -4.86 -8.04 -1.58
C SER A 21 -6.13 -8.17 -0.76
N ARG A 22 -6.05 -7.95 0.56
CA ARG A 22 -7.20 -8.05 1.48
C ARG A 22 -8.15 -6.86 1.32
N ARG A 23 -9.45 -7.17 1.20
CA ARG A 23 -10.51 -6.22 0.84
C ARG A 23 -11.55 -5.97 1.93
N GLY A 24 -11.42 -6.58 3.11
CA GLY A 24 -12.32 -6.27 4.23
C GLY A 24 -12.21 -4.81 4.65
N ILE A 25 -13.25 -4.24 5.25
CA ILE A 25 -13.20 -2.83 5.69
C ILE A 25 -12.25 -2.66 6.88
N LEU A 26 -12.34 -3.52 7.90
CA LEU A 26 -11.52 -3.41 9.12
C LEU A 26 -10.14 -4.06 8.98
N PHE A 27 -10.05 -5.12 8.18
CA PHE A 27 -8.84 -5.93 8.01
C PHE A 27 -8.27 -5.84 6.58
N GLY A 28 -8.71 -4.82 5.84
CA GLY A 28 -8.23 -4.53 4.50
C GLY A 28 -6.80 -4.04 4.48
N GLU A 29 -6.19 -4.17 3.32
CA GLU A 29 -4.88 -3.60 3.02
C GLU A 29 -5.02 -2.57 1.90
N LEU A 30 -4.02 -1.69 1.78
CA LEU A 30 -3.95 -0.76 0.66
C LEU A 30 -3.64 -1.53 -0.63
N GLY A 31 -4.68 -1.77 -1.41
CA GLY A 31 -4.57 -2.52 -2.66
C GLY A 31 -4.57 -1.63 -3.92
N PRO A 32 -4.41 -2.26 -5.09
CA PRO A 32 -4.17 -3.70 -5.25
C PRO A 32 -2.70 -4.09 -5.01
N LYS A 33 -2.47 -5.37 -4.72
CA LYS A 33 -1.13 -5.97 -4.70
C LYS A 33 -0.60 -6.05 -6.14
N HIS A 34 0.60 -5.55 -6.38
CA HIS A 34 1.15 -5.45 -7.73
C HIS A 34 2.68 -5.48 -7.74
N GLU A 35 3.23 -5.93 -8.86
CA GLU A 35 4.65 -5.80 -9.17
C GLU A 35 4.98 -4.35 -9.53
N CYS A 36 6.06 -3.85 -8.95
CA CYS A 36 6.63 -2.54 -9.20
C CYS A 36 8.10 -2.74 -9.60
N PHE A 37 8.49 -2.16 -10.72
CA PHE A 37 9.87 -2.14 -11.17
C PHE A 37 10.59 -0.97 -10.55
N VAL A 38 11.62 -1.28 -9.78
CA VAL A 38 12.50 -0.30 -9.16
C VAL A 38 13.78 -0.24 -9.97
N PRO A 39 14.15 0.92 -10.53
CA PRO A 39 15.41 1.04 -11.25
C PRO A 39 16.59 1.13 -10.28
N TYR A 40 17.82 1.18 -10.80
CA TYR A 40 19.01 1.43 -9.98
C TYR A 40 18.85 2.68 -9.08
N PHE A 41 19.31 2.57 -7.84
CA PHE A 41 19.35 3.64 -6.86
C PHE A 41 20.44 3.40 -5.82
N GLU A 42 20.78 4.45 -5.08
CA GLU A 42 21.60 4.34 -3.87
C GLU A 42 20.78 4.82 -2.67
N ILE A 43 20.89 4.11 -1.55
CA ILE A 43 20.15 4.38 -0.32
C ILE A 43 21.08 4.41 0.88
N THR A 44 20.73 5.22 1.89
CA THR A 44 21.48 5.24 3.14
C THR A 44 21.12 4.03 4.02
N PRO A 45 22.10 3.18 4.39
CA PRO A 45 21.85 2.00 5.22
C PRO A 45 21.50 2.34 6.66
N ARG A 46 21.77 3.55 7.15
CA ARG A 46 21.24 4.08 8.43
C ARG A 46 20.11 5.09 8.20
N ALA A 47 19.23 5.21 9.19
CA ALA A 47 18.23 6.26 9.26
C ALA A 47 18.75 7.47 10.05
N PHE A 48 18.16 8.64 9.78
CA PHE A 48 18.50 9.92 10.36
C PHE A 48 17.31 10.47 11.13
N THR A 49 17.56 11.08 12.28
CA THR A 49 16.52 11.78 13.04
C THR A 49 16.20 13.13 12.42
N THR A 50 15.07 13.74 12.79
CA THR A 50 14.75 15.12 12.39
C THR A 50 15.89 16.09 12.71
N ASN A 51 16.52 15.96 13.89
CA ASN A 51 17.64 16.83 14.27
C ASN A 51 18.86 16.64 13.36
N ASP A 52 19.18 15.40 12.98
CA ASP A 52 20.28 15.14 12.03
C ASP A 52 19.98 15.79 10.67
N MET A 53 18.73 15.65 10.19
CA MET A 53 18.28 16.22 8.93
C MET A 53 18.34 17.75 8.92
N GLU A 54 17.90 18.40 10.00
CA GLU A 54 17.97 19.86 10.14
C GLU A 54 19.41 20.38 10.20
N GLN A 55 20.34 19.62 10.79
CA GLN A 55 21.75 19.99 10.81
C GLN A 55 22.46 19.78 9.47
N MET A 56 22.08 18.74 8.71
CA MET A 56 22.69 18.44 7.40
C MET A 56 22.13 19.31 6.29
N PHE A 57 20.84 19.64 6.35
CA PHE A 57 20.14 20.40 5.31
C PHE A 57 19.47 21.64 5.91
N PRO A 58 20.21 22.56 6.55
CA PRO A 58 19.62 23.73 7.20
C PRO A 58 18.93 24.63 6.17
N GLY A 59 17.81 25.24 6.58
CA GLY A 59 17.08 26.18 5.73
C GLY A 59 15.60 26.28 6.10
N GLU A 60 14.91 27.23 5.49
CA GLU A 60 13.47 27.39 5.65
C GLU A 60 12.69 26.50 4.67
N GLY A 61 11.51 26.05 5.09
CA GLY A 61 10.60 25.25 4.25
C GLY A 61 10.64 23.73 4.50
N PRO A 62 9.79 22.96 3.80
CA PRO A 62 9.68 21.52 3.99
C PRO A 62 11.00 20.80 3.71
N LEU A 63 11.34 19.79 4.52
CA LEU A 63 12.56 19.01 4.36
C LEU A 63 12.68 18.38 2.96
N GLU A 64 11.57 17.87 2.43
CA GLU A 64 11.49 17.29 1.07
C GLU A 64 11.95 18.29 0.00
N ALA A 65 11.53 19.56 0.10
CA ALA A 65 11.90 20.59 -0.87
C ALA A 65 13.39 20.96 -0.78
N ARG A 66 13.95 20.99 0.44
CA ARG A 66 15.38 21.22 0.66
C ARG A 66 16.23 20.09 0.06
N LEU A 67 15.81 18.84 0.24
CA LEU A 67 16.53 17.67 -0.29
C LEU A 67 16.61 17.66 -1.82
N LEU A 68 15.56 18.13 -2.52
CA LEU A 68 15.57 18.24 -3.98
C LEU A 68 16.71 19.12 -4.50
N GLY A 69 17.10 20.17 -3.77
CA GLY A 69 18.25 21.02 -4.11
C GLY A 69 19.59 20.26 -4.15
N PHE A 70 19.66 19.11 -3.48
CA PHE A 70 20.82 18.22 -3.45
C PHE A 70 20.63 16.97 -4.32
N SER A 71 19.56 16.90 -5.13
CA SER A 71 19.16 15.69 -5.87
C SER A 71 18.91 14.48 -4.96
N LEU A 72 18.45 14.75 -3.73
CA LEU A 72 18.11 13.74 -2.73
C LEU A 72 16.61 13.70 -2.52
N ARG A 73 16.12 12.54 -2.06
CA ARG A 73 14.72 12.37 -1.63
C ARG A 73 14.59 11.22 -0.64
N PHE A 74 13.41 11.08 -0.05
CA PHE A 74 13.05 9.88 0.69
C PHE A 74 12.84 8.70 -0.28
N PRO A 75 13.02 7.45 0.19
CA PRO A 75 12.76 6.25 -0.62
C PRO A 75 11.27 6.14 -0.99
N THR A 76 11.00 5.58 -2.17
CA THR A 76 9.67 5.05 -2.50
C THR A 76 9.42 3.74 -1.76
N GLU A 77 8.16 3.31 -1.66
CA GLU A 77 7.79 1.99 -1.13
C GLU A 77 8.49 0.86 -1.86
N GLY A 78 8.69 0.99 -3.18
CA GLY A 78 9.39 0.00 -3.98
C GLY A 78 10.87 -0.09 -3.61
N GLU A 79 11.56 1.06 -3.57
CA GLU A 79 12.99 1.12 -3.21
C GLU A 79 13.23 0.64 -1.79
N TRP A 80 12.37 1.06 -0.85
CA TRP A 80 12.46 0.61 0.53
C TRP A 80 12.27 -0.91 0.65
N GLU A 81 11.24 -1.48 0.01
CA GLU A 81 10.99 -2.93 0.07
C GLU A 81 12.12 -3.72 -0.60
N LEU A 82 12.70 -3.20 -1.70
CA LEU A 82 13.82 -3.83 -2.38
C LEU A 82 15.09 -3.81 -1.52
N ALA A 83 15.43 -2.65 -0.95
CA ALA A 83 16.59 -2.51 -0.06
C ALA A 83 16.43 -3.36 1.21
N PHE A 84 15.23 -3.39 1.80
CA PHE A 84 14.93 -4.23 2.96
C PHE A 84 15.11 -5.72 2.65
N ARG A 85 14.59 -6.19 1.51
CA ARG A 85 14.74 -7.58 1.04
C ARG A 85 16.20 -7.96 0.82
N ASN A 86 17.00 -7.01 0.35
CA ASN A 86 18.44 -7.19 0.11
C ASN A 86 19.29 -6.99 1.37
N GLN A 87 18.69 -6.78 2.55
CA GLN A 87 19.37 -6.57 3.83
C GLN A 87 20.28 -5.32 3.88
N GLN A 88 19.91 -4.29 3.11
CA GLN A 88 20.68 -3.04 2.97
C GLN A 88 20.26 -1.97 3.98
N LEU A 89 19.30 -2.27 4.85
CA LEU A 89 18.73 -1.33 5.81
C LEU A 89 19.04 -1.79 7.23
N ASN A 90 19.82 -0.98 7.95
CA ASN A 90 20.06 -1.18 9.38
C ASN A 90 18.75 -0.94 10.15
N PRO A 91 18.40 -1.78 11.13
CA PRO A 91 17.26 -1.51 11.99
C PRO A 91 17.33 -0.12 12.64
N THR A 92 16.18 0.53 12.78
CA THR A 92 16.04 1.81 13.46
C THR A 92 14.87 1.76 14.43
N ASP A 93 14.77 2.75 15.31
CA ASP A 93 13.56 3.03 16.06
C ASP A 93 12.77 4.18 15.40
N GLY A 94 11.45 4.19 15.55
CA GLY A 94 10.57 5.24 15.06
C GLY A 94 9.84 4.95 13.76
N ILE A 95 9.23 6.00 13.21
CA ILE A 95 8.42 5.97 11.99
C ILE A 95 9.25 6.52 10.85
N GLU A 96 9.59 5.62 9.92
CA GLU A 96 10.31 5.99 8.72
C GLU A 96 9.35 6.56 7.68
N ILE A 97 9.65 7.79 7.23
CA ILE A 97 8.86 8.48 6.21
C ILE A 97 9.37 8.09 4.82
N LEU A 98 8.45 7.65 3.96
CA LEU A 98 8.71 7.39 2.55
C LEU A 98 8.26 8.58 1.71
N VAL A 99 8.62 8.68 0.44
CA VAL A 99 8.18 9.79 -0.43
C VAL A 99 6.75 9.60 -0.97
N ASP A 100 6.28 8.36 -1.05
CA ASP A 100 5.00 8.02 -1.68
C ASP A 100 3.81 8.58 -0.89
N ARG A 101 2.91 9.27 -1.60
CA ARG A 101 1.59 9.71 -1.10
C ARG A 101 0.50 8.89 -1.77
N ILE A 102 -0.23 8.14 -0.96
CA ILE A 102 -1.25 7.18 -1.44
C ILE A 102 -2.63 7.83 -1.34
N PRO A 103 -3.41 7.91 -2.43
CA PRO A 103 -4.76 8.46 -2.39
C PRO A 103 -5.73 7.49 -1.70
N ASP A 104 -6.94 7.96 -1.40
CA ASP A 104 -7.99 7.16 -0.72
C ASP A 104 -8.36 5.87 -1.49
N ARG A 105 -8.15 5.87 -2.81
CA ARG A 105 -8.37 4.70 -3.65
C ARG A 105 -7.21 3.70 -3.63
N GLY A 106 -6.16 3.92 -2.84
CA GLY A 106 -4.98 3.06 -2.81
C GLY A 106 -4.14 3.20 -4.08
N TYR A 107 -3.66 2.08 -4.61
CA TYR A 107 -2.74 2.03 -5.74
C TYR A 107 -3.41 2.02 -7.12
N TRP A 108 -4.75 2.00 -7.21
CA TRP A 108 -5.43 2.04 -8.50
C TRP A 108 -5.04 3.28 -9.31
N GLY A 109 -4.75 3.08 -10.60
CA GLY A 109 -4.29 4.13 -11.51
C GLY A 109 -2.84 4.59 -11.30
N GLN A 110 -2.11 4.04 -10.32
CA GLN A 110 -0.73 4.46 -10.06
C GLN A 110 0.26 3.76 -11.01
N PRO A 111 1.36 4.44 -11.39
CA PRO A 111 2.42 3.85 -12.20
C PRO A 111 3.17 2.74 -11.43
N THR A 112 3.70 1.78 -12.18
CA THR A 112 4.36 0.56 -11.66
C THR A 112 5.87 0.55 -11.92
N ASP A 113 6.46 1.71 -12.23
CA ASP A 113 7.87 1.86 -12.66
C ASP A 113 8.78 2.49 -11.59
N GLY A 114 8.37 2.40 -10.33
CA GLY A 114 9.21 2.80 -9.19
C GLY A 114 9.30 4.31 -8.99
N ARG A 115 8.55 5.11 -9.77
CA ARG A 115 8.48 6.56 -9.54
C ARG A 115 7.73 6.91 -8.25
N PRO A 116 8.08 8.02 -7.58
CA PRO A 116 7.31 8.54 -6.46
C PRO A 116 5.84 8.75 -6.81
N LYS A 117 4.94 8.31 -5.92
CA LYS A 117 3.48 8.47 -6.01
C LYS A 117 3.05 9.75 -5.29
N GLY A 118 2.09 10.48 -5.85
CA GLY A 118 1.62 11.75 -5.27
C GLY A 118 1.45 12.84 -6.34
N PRO A 119 1.34 14.12 -5.95
CA PRO A 119 1.54 14.69 -4.61
C PRO A 119 0.30 14.62 -3.70
N LYS A 120 -0.84 14.14 -4.18
CA LYS A 120 -2.08 14.04 -3.39
C LYS A 120 -2.17 12.70 -2.66
N GLY A 121 -2.67 12.72 -1.43
CA GLY A 121 -2.88 11.52 -0.61
C GLY A 121 -2.17 11.60 0.74
N LEU A 122 -2.23 10.50 1.49
CA LEU A 122 -1.57 10.36 2.79
C LEU A 122 -0.16 9.82 2.62
N GLN A 123 0.78 10.31 3.42
CA GLN A 123 2.19 9.92 3.36
C GLN A 123 2.36 8.45 3.76
N SER A 124 3.08 7.68 2.95
CA SER A 124 3.42 6.30 3.28
C SER A 124 4.54 6.23 4.31
N ILE A 125 4.44 5.26 5.21
CA ILE A 125 5.39 5.07 6.31
C ILE A 125 5.77 3.60 6.52
N ARG A 126 6.87 3.41 7.26
CA ARG A 126 7.27 2.14 7.87
C ARG A 126 7.46 2.35 9.36
N ASP A 127 6.61 1.72 10.16
CA ASP A 127 6.67 1.80 11.62
C ASP A 127 7.57 0.67 12.14
N TRP A 128 8.78 1.03 12.55
CA TRP A 128 9.77 0.09 13.08
C TRP A 128 9.46 -0.38 14.51
N SER A 129 8.60 0.35 15.23
CA SER A 129 8.16 -0.06 16.58
C SER A 129 7.19 -1.25 16.54
N ILE A 130 6.60 -1.52 15.37
CA ILE A 130 5.65 -2.62 15.17
C ILE A 130 6.17 -3.55 14.07
N ILE A 131 6.66 -4.72 14.47
CA ILE A 131 7.06 -5.76 13.52
C ILE A 131 5.89 -6.68 13.20
N GLN A 132 5.53 -6.79 11.92
CA GLN A 132 4.50 -7.68 11.43
C GLN A 132 5.09 -8.61 10.36
N LYS A 133 4.99 -9.93 10.58
CA LYS A 133 5.55 -10.96 9.66
C LYS A 133 7.04 -10.76 9.35
N GLY A 134 7.82 -10.33 10.34
CA GLY A 134 9.27 -10.14 10.20
C GLY A 134 9.69 -8.84 9.49
N LYS A 135 8.76 -7.93 9.20
CA LYS A 135 9.07 -6.60 8.67
C LYS A 135 8.36 -5.46 9.43
N PRO A 136 8.93 -4.24 9.44
CA PRO A 136 8.25 -3.03 9.91
C PRO A 136 6.86 -2.89 9.30
N LYS A 137 5.90 -2.46 10.12
CA LYS A 137 4.50 -2.34 9.69
C LYS A 137 4.37 -1.21 8.67
N SER A 138 3.81 -1.54 7.51
CA SER A 138 3.40 -0.55 6.50
C SER A 138 2.15 0.20 6.96
N GLY A 139 2.07 1.50 6.68
CA GLY A 139 0.91 2.31 7.03
C GLY A 139 0.89 3.66 6.32
N LEU A 140 -0.07 4.49 6.72
CA LEU A 140 -0.22 5.87 6.28
C LEU A 140 -0.07 6.79 7.49
N LEU A 141 0.59 7.92 7.31
CA LEU A 141 0.71 8.96 8.32
C LEU A 141 -0.59 9.76 8.39
N PHE A 142 -1.28 9.70 9.53
CA PHE A 142 -2.48 10.50 9.81
C PHE A 142 -2.17 11.73 10.67
N GLU A 143 -1.17 11.64 11.55
CA GLU A 143 -0.72 12.71 12.43
C GLU A 143 0.82 12.70 12.50
N GLU A 144 1.41 13.89 12.64
CA GLU A 144 2.84 14.03 12.87
C GLU A 144 3.20 13.42 14.22
N LYS A 145 4.01 12.34 14.20
CA LYS A 145 4.49 11.69 15.43
C LYS A 145 5.88 12.21 15.80
N ASN A 146 6.15 12.28 17.10
CA ASN A 146 7.40 12.81 17.66
C ASN A 146 8.65 11.92 17.48
N ASN A 147 8.61 10.87 16.65
CA ASN A 147 9.76 9.98 16.43
C ASN A 147 9.87 9.59 14.96
N THR A 148 9.89 10.59 14.08
CA THR A 148 10.11 10.39 12.64
C THR A 148 11.59 10.22 12.34
N VAL A 149 11.89 9.27 11.46
CA VAL A 149 13.23 9.03 10.94
C VAL A 149 13.20 8.99 9.42
N PHE A 150 14.35 9.26 8.82
CA PHE A 150 14.46 9.47 7.39
C PHE A 150 15.62 8.65 6.82
N ARG A 151 15.38 8.03 5.67
CA ARG A 151 16.47 7.55 4.80
C ARG A 151 16.52 8.41 3.56
N LEU A 152 17.72 8.48 3.00
CA LEU A 152 17.95 9.24 1.79
C LEU A 152 18.21 8.29 0.65
N VAL A 153 17.64 8.64 -0.49
CA VAL A 153 17.88 8.01 -1.78
C VAL A 153 18.42 9.05 -2.73
N ARG A 154 19.41 8.63 -3.52
CA ARG A 154 19.88 9.36 -4.70
C ARG A 154 19.92 8.41 -5.90
N GLN A 155 19.80 8.98 -7.09
CA GLN A 155 19.96 8.25 -8.34
C GLN A 155 20.95 9.01 -9.22
N GLU A 156 21.97 8.34 -9.76
CA GLU A 156 23.07 8.98 -10.49
C GLU A 156 22.63 9.72 -11.75
N LYS A 157 21.40 9.51 -12.25
CA LYS A 157 20.84 10.25 -13.39
C LYS A 157 19.33 10.44 -13.23
N ILE A 158 18.94 11.59 -12.66
CA ILE A 158 17.61 12.16 -12.93
C ILE A 158 17.69 12.78 -14.34
N ASN A 159 17.77 11.95 -15.37
CA ASN A 159 17.30 12.41 -16.66
C ASN A 159 15.79 12.17 -16.63
N ASP A 160 15.02 13.25 -16.73
CA ASP A 160 13.54 13.22 -16.89
C ASP A 160 13.10 12.22 -17.97
N GLU A 161 14.01 11.85 -18.88
CA GLU A 161 13.84 10.83 -19.91
C GLU A 161 13.37 9.45 -19.40
N LYS A 162 13.69 9.08 -18.16
CA LYS A 162 13.38 7.75 -17.59
C LYS A 162 11.89 7.52 -17.34
N TRP A 163 11.15 8.60 -17.07
CA TRP A 163 9.71 8.58 -16.80
C TRP A 163 8.90 9.26 -17.90
N ASN A 164 9.39 9.18 -19.14
CA ASN A 164 8.72 9.72 -20.32
C ASN A 164 7.43 8.98 -20.71
N ASN A 165 7.26 7.73 -20.26
CA ASN A 165 6.04 6.96 -20.49
C ASN A 165 5.03 7.13 -19.33
N ASP A 166 3.81 6.65 -19.55
CA ASP A 166 2.73 6.55 -18.55
C ASP A 166 3.07 5.70 -17.32
N GLY A 167 4.18 4.95 -17.37
CA GLY A 167 4.65 4.11 -16.27
C GLY A 167 3.89 2.78 -16.14
N ASN A 168 3.19 2.34 -17.21
CA ASN A 168 2.31 1.18 -17.23
C ASN A 168 1.41 1.13 -15.99
N PRO A 169 0.46 2.08 -15.88
CA PRO A 169 -0.30 2.26 -14.66
C PRO A 169 -1.25 1.10 -14.42
N LEU A 170 -1.54 0.86 -13.14
CA LEU A 170 -2.59 -0.05 -12.74
C LEU A 170 -3.96 0.38 -13.31
N PRO A 171 -4.92 -0.55 -13.44
CA PRO A 171 -6.29 -0.17 -13.79
C PRO A 171 -6.82 0.95 -12.88
N MET A 172 -7.69 1.80 -13.39
CA MET A 172 -8.29 2.89 -12.57
C MET A 172 -9.17 2.39 -11.43
N GLY A 173 -9.56 1.13 -11.51
CA GLY A 173 -10.30 0.41 -10.49
C GLY A 173 -10.52 -1.02 -10.95
N PRO A 174 -11.06 -1.85 -10.07
CA PRO A 174 -11.42 -3.22 -10.41
C PRO A 174 -12.73 -3.28 -11.18
N ASP A 175 -12.91 -4.39 -11.89
CA ASP A 175 -14.06 -4.65 -12.74
C ASP A 175 -15.39 -4.58 -11.95
N PRO A 176 -16.30 -3.64 -12.32
CA PRO A 176 -17.57 -3.45 -11.63
C PRO A 176 -18.52 -4.64 -11.79
N ILE A 177 -18.51 -5.33 -12.94
CA ILE A 177 -19.39 -6.48 -13.21
C ILE A 177 -18.95 -7.65 -12.34
N ARG A 178 -17.64 -7.96 -12.36
CA ARG A 178 -17.06 -9.00 -11.51
C ARG A 178 -17.38 -8.76 -10.04
N ARG A 179 -17.23 -7.51 -9.56
CA ARG A 179 -17.57 -7.13 -8.17
C ARG A 179 -19.04 -7.38 -7.86
N PHE A 180 -19.95 -6.95 -8.73
CA PHE A 180 -21.38 -7.15 -8.52
C PHE A 180 -21.74 -8.64 -8.42
N VAL A 181 -21.22 -9.47 -9.33
CA VAL A 181 -21.46 -10.92 -9.32
C VAL A 181 -20.89 -11.56 -8.04
N GLU A 182 -19.71 -11.12 -7.58
CA GLU A 182 -19.12 -11.58 -6.32
C GLU A 182 -20.03 -11.30 -5.12
N GLU A 183 -20.58 -10.09 -5.01
CA GLU A 183 -21.49 -9.72 -3.91
C GLU A 183 -22.79 -10.53 -3.93
N VAL A 184 -23.36 -10.79 -5.12
CA VAL A 184 -24.55 -11.64 -5.27
C VAL A 184 -24.26 -13.08 -4.84
N MET A 185 -23.12 -13.64 -5.24
CA MET A 185 -22.71 -14.98 -4.81
C MET A 185 -22.50 -15.06 -3.31
N ILE A 186 -21.80 -14.08 -2.71
CA ILE A 186 -21.53 -14.04 -1.27
C ILE A 186 -22.84 -13.95 -0.48
N ALA A 187 -23.75 -13.04 -0.87
CA ALA A 187 -25.03 -12.89 -0.18
C ALA A 187 -25.89 -14.14 -0.30
N THR A 188 -25.84 -14.83 -1.44
CA THR A 188 -26.57 -16.08 -1.66
C THR A 188 -26.02 -17.21 -0.78
N ILE A 189 -24.69 -17.41 -0.79
CA ILE A 189 -24.03 -18.54 -0.12
C ILE A 189 -23.97 -18.35 1.41
N LEU A 190 -23.62 -17.15 1.88
CA LEU A 190 -23.45 -16.88 3.32
C LEU A 190 -24.73 -16.40 4.00
N GLY A 191 -25.67 -15.84 3.25
CA GLY A 191 -26.86 -15.21 3.80
C GLY A 191 -28.15 -15.97 3.48
N ILE A 192 -28.54 -15.95 2.21
CA ILE A 192 -29.86 -16.44 1.76
C ILE A 192 -29.99 -17.94 2.00
N ILE A 193 -29.08 -18.76 1.47
CA ILE A 193 -29.14 -20.23 1.61
C ILE A 193 -29.19 -20.63 3.10
N PRO A 194 -28.28 -20.17 3.98
CA PRO A 194 -28.34 -20.46 5.41
C PRO A 194 -29.65 -20.04 6.08
N SER A 195 -30.22 -18.91 5.67
CA SER A 195 -31.49 -18.41 6.22
C SER A 195 -32.66 -19.33 5.88
N PHE A 196 -32.73 -19.84 4.65
CA PHE A 196 -33.74 -20.84 4.26
C PHE A 196 -33.51 -22.20 4.92
N ILE A 197 -32.26 -22.65 5.05
CA ILE A 197 -31.92 -23.88 5.76
C ILE A 197 -32.38 -23.79 7.22
N TRP A 198 -32.09 -22.67 7.89
CA TRP A 198 -32.51 -22.47 9.27
C TRP A 198 -34.03 -22.48 9.41
N ALA A 199 -34.75 -21.76 8.54
CA ALA A 199 -36.21 -21.71 8.55
C ALA A 199 -36.84 -23.09 8.27
N PHE A 200 -36.24 -23.89 7.40
CA PHE A 200 -36.73 -25.24 7.08
C PHE A 200 -36.76 -26.15 8.31
N PHE A 201 -35.75 -26.07 9.18
CA PHE A 201 -35.67 -26.91 10.38
C PHE A 201 -36.37 -26.33 11.61
N ASN A 202 -36.49 -25.00 11.71
CA ASN A 202 -36.88 -24.33 12.97
C ASN A 202 -38.19 -23.54 12.90
N ALA A 203 -38.67 -23.17 11.71
CA ALA A 203 -39.84 -22.31 11.59
C ALA A 203 -41.17 -23.08 11.61
N SER A 204 -42.26 -22.37 11.91
CA SER A 204 -43.60 -22.92 11.84
C SER A 204 -44.00 -23.28 10.40
N GLN A 205 -44.96 -24.22 10.26
CA GLN A 205 -45.48 -24.56 8.94
C GLN A 205 -46.10 -23.33 8.27
N GLY A 206 -45.76 -23.12 6.98
CA GLY A 206 -46.20 -21.96 6.21
C GLY A 206 -45.26 -20.75 6.28
N TYR A 207 -44.33 -20.69 7.24
CA TYR A 207 -43.42 -19.55 7.41
C TYR A 207 -42.59 -19.25 6.17
N ILE A 208 -42.04 -20.26 5.50
CA ILE A 208 -41.28 -20.04 4.27
C ILE A 208 -42.17 -19.48 3.15
N ARG A 209 -43.43 -19.94 3.05
CA ARG A 209 -44.34 -19.53 1.97
C ARG A 209 -44.71 -18.04 2.08
N GLU A 210 -44.90 -17.55 3.30
CA GLU A 210 -45.37 -16.18 3.56
C GLU A 210 -44.20 -15.22 3.88
N GLY A 211 -43.17 -15.72 4.55
CA GLY A 211 -42.05 -14.94 5.09
C GLY A 211 -40.76 -14.98 4.26
N TRP A 212 -40.73 -15.64 3.10
CA TRP A 212 -39.52 -15.71 2.27
C TRP A 212 -38.88 -14.36 1.92
N PRO A 213 -39.63 -13.23 1.73
CA PRO A 213 -38.98 -11.96 1.45
C PRO A 213 -38.10 -11.50 2.62
N GLY A 214 -38.52 -11.80 3.86
CA GLY A 214 -37.73 -11.53 5.07
C GLY A 214 -36.46 -12.38 5.15
N LEU A 215 -36.53 -13.64 4.72
CA LEU A 215 -35.36 -14.53 4.67
C LEU A 215 -34.34 -14.07 3.62
N VAL A 216 -34.81 -13.65 2.45
CA VAL A 216 -33.94 -13.08 1.41
C VAL A 216 -33.30 -11.80 1.91
N LEU A 217 -34.09 -10.88 2.47
CA LEU A 217 -33.59 -9.61 2.96
C LEU A 217 -32.57 -9.80 4.10
N GLY A 218 -32.85 -10.67 5.07
CA GLY A 218 -31.92 -11.03 6.14
C GLY A 218 -30.61 -11.61 5.59
N GLY A 219 -30.70 -12.48 4.58
CA GLY A 219 -29.55 -13.01 3.88
C GLY A 219 -28.71 -11.94 3.16
N LEU A 220 -29.36 -10.99 2.49
CA LEU A 220 -28.67 -9.86 1.86
C LEU A 220 -27.91 -9.01 2.90
N PHE A 221 -28.52 -8.76 4.07
CA PHE A 221 -27.83 -8.07 5.17
C PHE A 221 -26.60 -8.84 5.65
N ILE A 222 -26.70 -10.14 5.91
CA ILE A 222 -25.53 -10.96 6.29
C ILE A 222 -24.43 -10.90 5.23
N GLY A 223 -24.82 -10.99 3.95
CA GLY A 223 -23.92 -10.82 2.82
C GLY A 223 -23.19 -9.48 2.86
N ALA A 224 -23.90 -8.37 3.05
CA ALA A 224 -23.31 -7.04 3.15
C ALA A 224 -22.42 -6.88 4.40
N PHE A 225 -22.87 -7.33 5.57
CA PHE A 225 -22.11 -7.25 6.83
C PHE A 225 -20.81 -8.05 6.78
N SER A 226 -20.76 -9.15 6.02
CA SER A 226 -19.52 -9.90 5.85
C SER A 226 -18.40 -9.04 5.23
N ALA A 227 -18.71 -7.98 4.46
CA ALA A 227 -17.71 -7.08 3.86
C ALA A 227 -16.86 -6.37 4.89
N ILE A 228 -17.41 -6.13 6.08
CA ILE A 228 -16.72 -5.45 7.18
C ILE A 228 -15.45 -6.22 7.56
N PHE A 229 -15.55 -7.54 7.58
CA PHE A 229 -14.48 -8.42 8.03
C PHE A 229 -13.72 -9.05 6.86
N TRP A 230 -14.41 -9.43 5.78
CA TRP A 230 -13.84 -10.25 4.73
C TRP A 230 -14.46 -10.08 3.35
N ARG A 231 -13.58 -10.07 2.34
CA ARG A 231 -13.91 -10.23 0.92
C ARG A 231 -12.80 -11.05 0.24
N PRO A 232 -13.13 -11.86 -0.79
CA PRO A 232 -12.15 -12.55 -1.60
C PRO A 232 -11.05 -11.61 -2.10
N PRO A 233 -9.76 -11.97 -1.95
CA PRO A 233 -8.65 -11.07 -2.27
C PRO A 233 -8.55 -10.78 -3.78
N TYR A 234 -7.97 -9.64 -4.14
CA TYR A 234 -7.57 -9.40 -5.52
C TYR A 234 -6.38 -10.29 -5.89
N SER A 235 -6.33 -10.71 -7.16
CA SER A 235 -5.13 -11.30 -7.75
C SER A 235 -4.02 -10.25 -7.80
N GLU A 236 -2.77 -10.72 -7.69
CA GLU A 236 -1.60 -9.87 -7.89
C GLU A 236 -1.54 -9.41 -9.35
N PHE A 237 -1.38 -8.10 -9.55
CA PHE A 237 -1.11 -7.54 -10.86
C PHE A 237 0.35 -7.73 -11.18
N LYS A 238 0.63 -8.63 -12.12
CA LYS A 238 1.97 -8.82 -12.65
C LYS A 238 2.26 -7.79 -13.71
N ARG A 239 3.51 -7.35 -13.77
CA ARG A 239 3.95 -6.50 -14.87
C ARG A 239 4.00 -7.37 -16.12
N GLU A 240 3.43 -6.88 -17.22
CA GLU A 240 3.61 -7.55 -18.51
C GLU A 240 5.11 -7.55 -18.85
N LYS A 241 5.68 -8.72 -19.13
CA LYS A 241 7.04 -8.80 -19.64
C LYS A 241 7.02 -8.17 -21.02
N HIS A 242 7.64 -7.00 -21.16
CA HIS A 242 8.06 -6.55 -22.47
C HIS A 242 9.23 -7.47 -22.88
N GLU A 243 8.94 -8.43 -23.76
CA GLU A 243 9.96 -9.13 -24.56
C GLU A 243 10.63 -8.16 -25.53
#